data_AF-A0A5J6U9J6-F1
#
_entry.id   AF-A0A5J6U9J6-F1
#
_cell.length_a   1.000
_cell.length_b   1.000
_cell.length_c   1.000
_cell.angle_alpha   90.00
_cell.angle_beta   90.00
_cell.angle_gamma   90.00
#
_symmetry.space_group_name_H-M   'P 1'
#
loop_
_entity.id
_entity.type
_entity.pdbx_description
1 polymer ?
#
loop_
_entity_poly.entity_id
_entity_poly.type
_entity_poly.pdbx_seq_one_letter_code
_entity_poly.pdbx_strand_id
1 'polypeptide(L)'
;MTRGSERERIRELVPSASVRRESPEDLAARMAAIPADALVDAVLDGDEPWWRRMGCARALTGRVPDGRAGELLAIVRAAEETSEIRAALLGALSEPGRPHSAELLDWLRRRDGREDERWILAAAVIPAARVRLGDVSAARSVAELAANPWTFLRARGERIVDELIDRCGLPGVLAEFGADSVETLAFRGASVEERLLGVRLRWRAGGDIAPALADGSRTVARTAHDLLADAGDAAPDTDGPLWRMVRDRAPGHLWALAVLHRRGHDIRAAWEAAGSPRVEVPGVPPDVRAAIVRRFAPGQRDTDPRWLIEAGLVEPDPDGRAEADLDRAVRALAAAGLEPREPRGAGPFHGSGHGTYHVVELAEGRVQVSELGPYFACLRDGPSAVMRAAGFTRIDGDLAETVIDGLHVYFFGDRDPLRVHDLLFYWQD
;
A
#
# COMPACT_ATOMS: atom_id res chain seq x y z
N MET A 1 47.66 -0.79 7.96
CA MET A 1 46.98 -0.76 6.64
C MET A 1 47.12 0.65 6.11
N THR A 2 47.45 0.82 4.83
CA THR A 2 47.56 2.17 4.22
C THR A 2 46.18 2.62 3.74
N ARG A 3 45.91 3.94 3.73
CA ARG A 3 44.63 4.52 3.26
C ARG A 3 44.22 4.03 1.86
N GLY A 4 45.19 3.72 0.99
CA GLY A 4 44.92 3.15 -0.33
C GLY A 4 44.28 1.75 -0.28
N SER A 5 44.72 0.90 0.66
CA SER A 5 44.17 -0.45 0.85
C SER A 5 42.73 -0.44 1.39
N GLU A 6 42.38 0.57 2.20
CA GLU A 6 41.02 0.72 2.72
C GLU A 6 40.03 1.14 1.64
N ARG A 7 40.41 2.08 0.77
CA ARG A 7 39.57 2.50 -0.37
C ARG A 7 39.31 1.37 -1.36
N GLU A 8 40.33 0.58 -1.68
CA GLU A 8 40.18 -0.58 -2.55
C GLU A 8 39.21 -1.61 -1.97
N ARG A 9 39.34 -1.90 -0.67
CA ARG A 9 38.42 -2.79 0.03
C ARG A 9 36.98 -2.28 0.06
N ILE A 10 36.77 -0.97 0.23
CA ILE A 10 35.42 -0.38 0.13
C ILE A 10 34.86 -0.60 -1.29
N ARG A 11 35.66 -0.45 -2.34
CA ARG A 11 35.22 -0.64 -3.73
C ARG A 11 34.83 -2.08 -4.02
N GLU A 12 35.57 -3.05 -3.47
CA GLU A 12 35.24 -4.47 -3.56
C GLU A 12 33.94 -4.81 -2.84
N LEU A 13 33.74 -4.27 -1.63
CA LEU A 13 32.57 -4.55 -0.79
C LEU A 13 31.32 -3.78 -1.23
N VAL A 14 31.48 -2.68 -1.97
CA VAL A 14 30.38 -1.88 -2.53
C VAL A 14 30.63 -1.62 -4.02
N PRO A 15 30.48 -2.66 -4.86
CA PRO A 15 30.87 -2.59 -6.27
C PRO A 15 29.85 -1.86 -7.13
N SER A 16 28.56 -1.81 -6.73
CA SER A 16 27.49 -1.27 -7.55
C SER A 16 26.35 -0.65 -6.75
N ALA A 17 25.40 -0.02 -7.46
CA ALA A 17 24.19 0.56 -6.88
C ALA A 17 23.19 -0.47 -6.31
N SER A 18 23.41 -1.78 -6.51
CA SER A 18 22.57 -2.83 -5.90
C SER A 18 22.52 -2.75 -4.38
N VAL A 19 23.57 -2.19 -3.76
CA VAL A 19 23.72 -1.97 -2.32
C VAL A 19 22.54 -1.21 -1.70
N ARG A 20 21.79 -0.43 -2.49
CA ARG A 20 20.58 0.27 -2.03
C ARG A 20 19.51 -0.67 -1.49
N ARG A 21 19.47 -1.93 -1.97
CA ARG A 21 18.51 -2.97 -1.59
C ARG A 21 18.91 -3.73 -0.33
N GLU A 22 20.16 -3.60 0.11
CA GLU A 22 20.66 -4.28 1.31
C GLU A 22 20.26 -3.52 2.58
N SER A 23 20.08 -4.26 3.68
CA SER A 23 19.78 -3.66 4.99
C SER A 23 21.01 -2.90 5.53
N PRO A 24 20.81 -1.83 6.31
CA PRO A 24 21.92 -1.16 7.00
C PRO A 24 22.74 -2.11 7.89
N GLU A 25 22.09 -3.07 8.54
CA GLU A 25 22.73 -4.04 9.43
C GLU A 25 23.68 -4.98 8.68
N ASP A 26 23.26 -5.50 7.52
CA ASP A 26 24.10 -6.36 6.68
C ASP A 26 25.32 -5.60 6.16
N LEU A 27 25.13 -4.33 5.78
CA LEU A 27 26.22 -3.47 5.33
C LEU A 27 27.20 -3.15 6.45
N ALA A 28 26.69 -2.83 7.64
CA ALA A 28 27.52 -2.60 8.83
C ALA A 28 28.33 -3.85 9.18
N ALA A 29 27.72 -5.03 9.14
CA ALA A 29 28.41 -6.31 9.38
C ALA A 29 29.48 -6.58 8.32
N ARG A 30 29.15 -6.43 7.03
CA ARG A 30 30.09 -6.65 5.91
C ARG A 30 31.30 -5.70 5.97
N MET A 31 31.08 -4.46 6.37
CA MET A 31 32.11 -3.42 6.42
C MET A 31 32.71 -3.23 7.83
N ALA A 32 32.40 -4.13 8.77
CA ALA A 32 32.82 -4.01 10.18
C ALA A 32 34.34 -3.86 10.34
N ALA A 33 35.11 -4.56 9.50
CA ALA A 33 36.58 -4.54 9.51
C ALA A 33 37.22 -3.26 8.95
N ILE A 34 36.44 -2.38 8.31
CA ILE A 34 36.94 -1.09 7.79
C ILE A 34 36.88 -0.07 8.94
N PRO A 35 37.95 0.72 9.20
CA PRO A 35 37.93 1.77 10.21
C PRO A 35 36.84 2.82 9.95
N ALA A 36 36.24 3.35 11.02
CA ALA A 36 35.13 4.30 10.90
C ALA A 36 35.56 5.59 10.19
N ASP A 37 36.76 6.10 10.50
CA ASP A 37 37.32 7.27 9.81
C ASP A 37 37.49 7.06 8.30
N ALA A 38 37.87 5.85 7.87
CA ALA A 38 37.98 5.55 6.45
C ALA A 38 36.61 5.54 5.74
N LEU A 39 35.57 5.08 6.44
CA LEU A 39 34.18 5.17 5.95
C LEU A 39 33.72 6.62 5.86
N VAL A 40 34.01 7.45 6.87
CA VAL A 40 33.72 8.89 6.86
C VAL A 40 34.42 9.57 5.69
N ASP A 41 35.72 9.32 5.50
CA ASP A 41 36.50 9.91 4.41
C ASP A 41 35.91 9.52 3.05
N ALA A 42 35.41 8.28 2.90
CA ALA A 42 34.73 7.84 1.68
C ALA A 42 33.35 8.50 1.48
N VAL A 43 32.62 8.83 2.55
CA VAL A 43 31.36 9.59 2.46
C VAL A 43 31.61 11.03 2.03
N LEU A 44 32.66 11.66 2.56
CA LEU A 44 33.02 13.05 2.29
C LEU A 44 33.65 13.25 0.90
N ASP A 45 34.17 12.18 0.29
CA ASP A 45 34.77 12.22 -1.03
C ASP A 45 33.70 12.43 -2.11
N GLY A 46 33.64 13.64 -2.67
CA GLY A 46 32.71 14.00 -3.74
C GLY A 46 32.98 13.30 -5.08
N ASP A 47 34.18 12.73 -5.27
CA ASP A 47 34.53 11.98 -6.46
C ASP A 47 34.07 10.51 -6.38
N GLU A 48 33.72 10.02 -5.18
CA GLU A 48 33.17 8.68 -5.02
C GLU A 48 31.70 8.63 -5.49
N PRO A 49 31.28 7.57 -6.21
CA PRO A 49 29.90 7.44 -6.66
C PRO A 49 28.90 7.42 -5.50
N TRP A 50 27.72 8.01 -5.71
CA TRP A 50 26.72 8.22 -4.66
C TRP A 50 26.33 6.93 -3.93
N TRP A 51 26.25 5.79 -4.64
CA TRP A 51 25.87 4.51 -4.02
C TRP A 51 26.92 3.98 -3.06
N ARG A 52 28.20 4.26 -3.31
CA ARG A 52 29.30 3.86 -2.42
C ARG A 52 29.34 4.76 -1.20
N ARG A 53 29.20 6.08 -1.40
CA ARG A 53 29.04 7.05 -0.31
C ARG A 53 27.87 6.67 0.60
N MET A 54 26.70 6.36 0.02
CA MET A 54 25.54 5.86 0.75
C MET A 54 25.81 4.54 1.48
N GLY A 55 26.50 3.57 0.86
CA GLY A 55 26.88 2.31 1.51
C GLY A 55 27.78 2.52 2.73
N CYS A 56 28.81 3.37 2.60
CA CYS A 56 29.66 3.78 3.71
C CYS A 56 28.87 4.49 4.82
N ALA A 57 27.95 5.40 4.46
CA ALA A 57 27.08 6.08 5.41
C ALA A 57 26.19 5.11 6.21
N ARG A 58 25.63 4.08 5.56
CA ARG A 58 24.86 3.03 6.27
C ARG A 58 25.76 2.19 7.18
N ALA A 59 26.97 1.86 6.76
CA ALA A 59 27.92 1.10 7.57
C ALA A 59 28.43 1.88 8.80
N LEU A 60 28.23 3.21 8.87
CA LEU A 60 28.59 4.04 10.02
C LEU A 60 27.58 3.96 11.18
N THR A 61 26.42 3.32 11.03
CA THR A 61 25.42 3.20 12.10
C THR A 61 26.02 2.60 13.37
N GLY A 62 25.87 3.32 14.50
CA GLY A 62 26.40 2.93 15.82
C GLY A 62 27.90 3.14 16.02
N ARG A 63 28.62 3.67 15.02
CA ARG A 63 30.08 3.81 15.04
C ARG A 63 30.61 5.12 14.45
N VAL A 64 29.77 6.16 14.39
CA VAL A 64 30.20 7.49 13.94
C VAL A 64 31.27 8.03 14.89
N PRO A 65 32.45 8.45 14.40
CA PRO A 65 33.44 9.14 15.22
C PRO A 65 32.93 10.52 15.64
N ASP A 66 32.89 10.78 16.94
CA ASP A 66 32.37 12.01 17.54
C ASP A 66 32.98 13.28 16.94
N GLY A 67 34.30 13.30 16.72
CA GLY A 67 35.01 14.45 16.13
C GLY A 67 34.69 14.70 14.64
N ARG A 68 34.04 13.76 13.96
CA ARG A 68 33.68 13.86 12.54
C ARG A 68 32.17 14.08 12.32
N ALA A 69 31.35 14.01 13.37
CA ALA A 69 29.89 14.10 13.26
C ALA A 69 29.41 15.44 12.65
N GLY A 70 30.10 16.55 12.95
CA GLY A 70 29.78 17.87 12.38
C GLY A 70 29.96 17.95 10.85
N GLU A 71 30.98 17.28 10.29
CA GLU A 71 31.21 17.21 8.84
C GLU A 71 30.09 16.43 8.14
N LEU A 72 29.68 15.30 8.72
CA LEU A 72 28.57 14.49 8.20
C LEU A 72 27.23 15.22 8.31
N LEU A 73 27.02 15.98 9.38
CA LEU A 73 25.83 16.81 9.56
C LEU A 73 25.75 17.93 8.52
N ALA A 74 26.90 18.49 8.10
CA ALA A 74 26.94 19.46 7.01
C ALA A 74 26.44 18.84 5.69
N ILE A 75 26.82 17.59 5.38
CA ILE A 75 26.29 16.87 4.21
C ILE A 75 24.77 16.68 4.29
N VAL A 76 24.23 16.29 5.46
CA VAL A 76 22.77 16.14 5.65
C VAL A 76 22.02 17.43 5.31
N ARG A 77 22.64 18.58 5.59
CA ARG A 77 22.07 19.93 5.39
C ARG A 77 22.26 20.46 3.96
N ALA A 78 23.22 19.93 3.21
CA ALA A 78 23.48 20.32 1.83
C ALA A 78 22.25 20.05 0.94
N ALA A 79 21.88 21.02 0.11
CA ALA A 79 20.66 20.96 -0.72
C ALA A 79 20.91 20.28 -2.09
N GLU A 80 22.17 20.29 -2.50
CA GLU A 80 22.74 19.69 -3.70
C GLU A 80 23.06 18.20 -3.53
N GLU A 81 23.10 17.71 -2.29
CA GLU A 81 23.39 16.31 -2.02
C GLU A 81 22.19 15.40 -2.29
N THR A 82 22.49 14.19 -2.75
CA THR A 82 21.49 13.15 -3.06
C THR A 82 20.66 12.76 -1.83
N SER A 83 19.37 12.51 -2.05
CA SER A 83 18.42 12.14 -1.00
C SER A 83 18.84 10.85 -0.26
N GLU A 84 19.48 9.94 -0.98
CA GLU A 84 19.92 8.63 -0.53
C GLU A 84 21.06 8.73 0.49
N ILE A 85 22.07 9.57 0.21
CA ILE A 85 23.19 9.79 1.14
C ILE A 85 22.68 10.50 2.39
N ARG A 86 21.87 11.55 2.23
CA ARG A 86 21.31 12.29 3.36
C ARG A 86 20.45 11.39 4.25
N ALA A 87 19.64 10.50 3.67
CA ALA A 87 18.85 9.53 4.42
C ALA A 87 19.70 8.51 5.17
N ALA A 88 20.76 7.98 4.53
CA ALA A 88 21.71 7.07 5.18
C ALA A 88 22.42 7.75 6.37
N LEU A 89 22.87 8.99 6.19
CA LEU A 89 23.52 9.77 7.24
C LEU A 89 22.59 10.12 8.39
N LEU A 90 21.32 10.43 8.12
CA LEU A 90 20.32 10.59 9.19
C LEU A 90 20.19 9.31 10.01
N GLY A 91 20.22 8.13 9.38
CA GLY A 91 20.27 6.85 10.09
C GLY A 91 21.49 6.70 11.00
N ALA A 92 22.67 7.11 10.53
CA ALA A 92 23.91 7.00 11.29
C ALA A 92 24.05 8.04 12.41
N LEU A 93 23.56 9.27 12.20
CA LEU A 93 23.72 10.40 13.12
C LEU A 93 22.63 10.48 14.20
N SER A 94 21.52 9.76 14.02
CA SER A 94 20.38 9.79 14.95
C SER A 94 20.61 8.85 16.13
N GLU A 95 21.66 9.09 16.90
CA GLU A 95 22.01 8.34 18.12
C GLU A 95 21.87 9.26 19.34
N PRO A 96 21.01 8.92 20.32
CA PRO A 96 20.84 9.72 21.54
C PRO A 96 22.16 9.92 22.29
N GLY A 97 22.35 11.11 22.86
CA GLY A 97 23.50 11.41 23.72
C GLY A 97 24.84 11.62 23.01
N ARG A 98 24.90 11.53 21.67
CA ARG A 98 26.09 11.84 20.88
C ARG A 98 26.28 13.35 20.67
N PRO A 99 27.50 13.81 20.34
CA PRO A 99 27.73 15.17 19.88
C PRO A 99 26.81 15.55 18.72
N HIS A 100 26.32 16.79 18.72
CA HIS A 100 25.37 17.32 17.73
C HIS A 100 23.97 16.66 17.70
N SER A 101 23.63 15.72 18.58
CA SER A 101 22.31 15.09 18.60
C SER A 101 21.17 16.11 18.81
N ALA A 102 21.36 17.05 19.73
CA ALA A 102 20.41 18.15 19.98
C ALA A 102 20.31 19.11 18.79
N GLU A 103 21.46 19.43 18.18
CA GLU A 103 21.52 20.31 17.01
C GLU A 103 20.84 19.68 15.78
N LEU A 104 21.03 18.37 15.59
CA LEU A 104 20.34 17.58 14.58
C LEU A 104 18.84 17.54 14.85
N LEU A 105 18.42 17.30 16.10
CA LEU A 105 17.02 17.26 16.47
C LEU A 105 16.31 18.60 16.19
N ASP A 106 16.91 19.72 16.57
CA ASP A 106 16.39 21.06 16.30
C ASP A 106 16.33 21.38 14.81
N TRP A 107 17.26 20.84 14.03
CA TRP A 107 17.20 20.93 12.57
C TRP A 107 16.05 20.07 12.00
N LEU A 108 15.88 18.83 12.48
CA LEU A 108 14.82 17.93 12.03
C LEU A 108 13.42 18.47 12.35
N ARG A 109 13.20 19.03 13.54
CA ARG A 109 11.93 19.68 13.92
C ARG A 109 11.54 20.82 12.99
N ARG A 110 12.52 21.62 12.54
CA ARG A 110 12.30 22.69 11.56
C ARG A 110 12.04 22.20 10.14
N ARG A 111 12.34 20.93 9.85
CA ARG A 111 12.14 20.31 8.53
C ARG A 111 10.87 19.49 8.45
N ASP A 112 10.31 19.07 9.57
CA ASP A 112 9.07 18.30 9.59
C ASP A 112 7.91 19.07 8.92
N GLY A 113 7.12 18.38 8.10
CA GLY A 113 6.00 18.95 7.37
C GLY A 113 6.34 19.95 6.25
N ARG A 114 7.62 20.16 5.90
CA ARG A 114 8.00 20.98 4.73
C ARG A 114 8.12 20.11 3.49
N GLU A 115 7.27 20.38 2.51
CA GLU A 115 7.37 19.81 1.16
C GLU A 115 8.66 20.28 0.51
N ASP A 116 9.69 19.45 0.57
CA ASP A 116 10.86 19.56 -0.28
C ASP A 116 10.75 18.39 -1.26
N GLU A 117 10.32 18.66 -2.49
CA GLU A 117 10.04 17.68 -3.55
C GLU A 117 11.22 16.70 -3.79
N ARG A 118 12.43 17.06 -3.34
CA ARG A 118 13.65 16.25 -3.41
C ARG A 118 13.73 15.15 -2.34
N TRP A 119 12.74 15.09 -1.45
CA TRP A 119 12.65 14.16 -0.33
C TRP A 119 11.36 13.32 -0.37
N ILE A 120 10.80 13.04 -1.55
CA ILE A 120 9.60 12.17 -1.67
C ILE A 120 9.84 10.78 -1.02
N LEU A 121 11.08 10.26 -1.06
CA LEU A 121 11.49 9.03 -0.34
C LEU A 121 11.82 9.24 1.16
N ALA A 122 11.75 10.48 1.64
CA ALA A 122 12.12 10.94 2.98
C ALA A 122 10.97 11.34 3.88
N ALA A 123 9.73 11.29 3.40
CA ALA A 123 8.54 11.41 4.25
C ALA A 123 8.63 10.51 5.50
N ALA A 124 9.31 9.36 5.41
CA ALA A 124 9.56 8.46 6.52
C ALA A 124 10.93 8.60 7.20
N VAL A 125 11.89 9.33 6.62
CA VAL A 125 13.26 9.43 7.13
C VAL A 125 13.35 10.44 8.27
N ILE A 126 12.74 11.62 8.10
CA ILE A 126 12.76 12.68 9.13
C ILE A 126 12.03 12.23 10.40
N PRO A 127 10.79 11.70 10.33
CA PRO A 127 10.12 11.18 11.53
C PRO A 127 10.91 10.05 12.20
N ALA A 128 11.47 9.10 11.43
CA ALA A 128 12.29 8.02 12.00
C ALA A 128 13.54 8.53 12.72
N ALA A 129 14.24 9.54 12.17
CA ALA A 129 15.40 10.15 12.79
C ALA A 129 15.04 10.85 14.12
N ARG A 130 13.91 11.57 14.15
CA ARG A 130 13.39 12.20 15.38
C ARG A 130 13.04 11.16 16.44
N VAL A 131 12.35 10.09 16.07
CA VAL A 131 12.03 8.97 16.96
C VAL A 131 13.29 8.32 17.52
N ARG A 132 14.31 8.11 16.69
CA ARG A 132 15.61 7.60 17.14
C ARG A 132 16.28 8.47 18.19
N LEU A 133 16.15 9.79 18.04
CA LEU A 133 16.64 10.78 19.01
C LEU A 133 15.73 10.95 20.23
N GLY A 134 14.64 10.18 20.34
CA GLY A 134 13.72 10.20 21.48
C GLY A 134 12.72 11.36 21.47
N ASP A 135 12.43 11.95 20.31
CA ASP A 135 11.50 13.07 20.20
C ASP A 135 10.05 12.61 20.09
N VAL A 136 9.33 12.61 21.22
CA VAL A 136 7.92 12.23 21.27
C VAL A 136 7.01 13.14 20.44
N SER A 137 7.41 14.39 20.21
CA SER A 137 6.64 15.33 19.36
C SER A 137 6.60 14.94 17.87
N ALA A 138 7.26 13.84 17.48
CA ALA A 138 7.10 13.23 16.17
C ALA A 138 5.87 12.30 16.07
N ALA A 139 5.14 12.06 17.18
CA ALA A 139 4.05 11.07 17.20
C ALA A 139 3.00 11.30 16.12
N ARG A 140 2.59 12.55 15.89
CA ARG A 140 1.58 12.91 14.87
C ARG A 140 2.05 12.61 13.45
N SER A 141 3.25 13.06 13.05
CA SER A 141 3.78 12.80 11.71
C SER A 141 4.07 11.32 11.47
N VAL A 142 4.42 10.57 12.52
CA VAL A 142 4.55 9.11 12.44
C VAL A 142 3.18 8.43 12.31
N ALA A 143 2.14 8.91 12.99
CA ALA A 143 0.78 8.38 12.85
C ALA A 143 0.21 8.63 11.44
N GLU A 144 0.45 9.80 10.86
CA GLU A 144 0.11 10.12 9.47
C GLU A 144 0.80 9.17 8.49
N LEU A 145 2.09 8.90 8.71
CA LEU A 145 2.83 7.93 7.92
C LEU A 145 2.27 6.50 8.08
N ALA A 146 1.88 6.10 9.29
CA ALA A 146 1.24 4.81 9.55
C ALA A 146 -0.20 4.71 9.00
N ALA A 147 -0.86 5.84 8.73
CA ALA A 147 -2.15 5.89 8.07
C ALA A 147 -2.06 5.91 6.54
N ASN A 148 -0.85 6.04 5.98
CA ASN A 148 -0.64 6.31 4.56
C ASN A 148 -1.30 5.24 3.64
N PRO A 149 -1.94 5.67 2.52
CA PRO A 149 -2.59 4.74 1.60
C PRO A 149 -1.60 3.80 0.90
N TRP A 150 -0.34 4.20 0.74
CA TRP A 150 0.70 3.38 0.15
C TRP A 150 1.23 2.37 1.16
N THR A 151 0.99 1.08 0.90
CA THR A 151 1.32 -0.03 1.81
C THR A 151 2.77 -0.02 2.29
N PHE A 152 3.73 0.32 1.44
CA PHE A 152 5.15 0.35 1.82
C PHE A 152 5.49 1.50 2.78
N LEU A 153 4.90 2.69 2.60
CA LEU A 153 5.07 3.83 3.50
C LEU A 153 4.40 3.56 4.83
N ARG A 154 3.17 3.04 4.78
CA ARG A 154 2.44 2.62 5.97
C ARG A 154 3.19 1.62 6.82
N ALA A 155 3.63 0.50 6.23
CA ALA A 155 4.36 -0.53 6.97
C ALA A 155 5.64 0.04 7.61
N ARG A 156 6.24 1.05 6.98
CA ARG A 156 7.36 1.78 7.56
C ARG A 156 6.92 2.69 8.72
N GLY A 157 5.83 3.44 8.57
CA GLY A 157 5.26 4.25 9.65
C GLY A 157 4.87 3.43 10.87
N GLU A 158 4.20 2.30 10.67
CA GLU A 158 3.83 1.35 11.72
C GLU A 158 5.04 0.85 12.53
N ARG A 159 6.18 0.58 11.87
CA ARG A 159 7.43 0.23 12.56
C ARG A 159 8.02 1.41 13.33
N ILE A 160 7.93 2.63 12.79
CA ILE A 160 8.42 3.84 13.47
C ILE A 160 7.56 4.16 14.69
N VAL A 161 6.24 3.90 14.65
CA VAL A 161 5.36 3.96 15.83
C VAL A 161 5.87 3.02 16.92
N ASP A 162 6.20 1.78 16.54
CA ASP A 162 6.67 0.77 17.50
C ASP A 162 7.98 1.22 18.15
N GLU A 163 8.93 1.71 17.35
CA GLU A 163 10.18 2.29 17.84
C GLU A 163 9.96 3.51 18.74
N LEU A 164 8.98 4.37 18.42
CA LEU A 164 8.61 5.52 19.24
C LEU A 164 8.07 5.08 20.61
N ILE A 165 7.21 4.07 20.64
CA ILE A 165 6.67 3.52 21.88
C ILE A 165 7.78 2.87 22.71
N ASP A 166 8.67 2.12 22.09
CA ASP A 166 9.81 1.49 22.77
C ASP A 166 10.75 2.52 23.40
N ARG A 167 10.93 3.68 22.74
CA ARG A 167 11.85 4.73 23.20
C ARG A 167 11.26 5.74 24.16
N CYS A 168 10.03 6.19 23.90
CA CYS A 168 9.39 7.26 24.67
C CYS A 168 8.32 6.74 25.64
N GLY A 169 7.99 5.45 25.57
CA GLY A 169 6.93 4.82 26.35
C GLY A 169 5.54 5.12 25.81
N LEU A 170 4.65 4.12 25.86
CA LEU A 170 3.25 4.29 25.46
C LEU A 170 2.53 5.46 26.17
N PRO A 171 2.70 5.70 27.50
CA PRO A 171 2.07 6.84 28.16
C PRO A 171 2.52 8.19 27.58
N GLY A 172 3.80 8.33 27.21
CA GLY A 172 4.33 9.55 26.60
C GLY A 172 3.72 9.79 25.21
N VAL A 173 3.59 8.73 24.41
CA VAL A 173 2.95 8.80 23.10
C VAL A 173 1.47 9.17 23.22
N LEU A 174 0.72 8.56 24.16
CA LEU A 174 -0.69 8.90 24.39
C LEU A 174 -0.86 10.36 24.84
N ALA A 175 0.02 10.86 25.71
CA ALA A 175 0.00 12.24 26.17
C ALA A 175 0.18 13.25 25.02
N GLU A 176 1.01 12.95 24.01
CA GLU A 176 1.19 13.79 22.82
C GLU A 176 -0.09 13.92 21.98
N PHE A 177 -0.94 12.88 22.01
CA PHE A 177 -2.27 12.92 21.40
C PHE A 177 -3.35 13.48 22.32
N GLY A 178 -3.03 13.86 23.57
CA GLY A 178 -4.01 14.27 24.57
C GLY A 178 -4.96 13.14 25.00
N ALA A 179 -4.55 11.89 24.82
CA ALA A 179 -5.33 10.71 25.20
C ALA A 179 -4.85 10.17 26.56
N ASP A 180 -5.80 9.78 27.42
CA ASP A 180 -5.53 9.13 28.70
C ASP A 180 -5.34 7.61 28.58
N SER A 181 -5.75 7.05 27.45
CA SER A 181 -5.75 5.62 27.20
C SER A 181 -5.77 5.32 25.70
N VAL A 182 -5.37 4.09 25.36
CA VAL A 182 -5.48 3.56 24.00
C VAL A 182 -6.95 3.50 23.54
N GLU A 183 -7.89 3.30 24.47
CA GLU A 183 -9.34 3.29 24.18
C GLU A 183 -9.82 4.67 23.72
N THR A 184 -9.46 5.71 24.47
CA THR A 184 -9.76 7.10 24.10
C THR A 184 -9.16 7.42 22.74
N LEU A 185 -7.92 7.00 22.48
CA LEU A 185 -7.30 7.22 21.17
C LEU A 185 -8.06 6.48 20.04
N ALA A 186 -8.45 5.22 20.26
CA ALA A 186 -9.11 4.39 19.25
C ALA A 186 -10.49 4.91 18.84
N PHE A 187 -11.29 5.39 19.80
CA PHE A 187 -12.70 5.71 19.56
C PHE A 187 -13.03 7.21 19.66
N ARG A 188 -12.12 8.01 20.20
CA ARG A 188 -12.29 9.46 20.39
C ARG A 188 -11.10 10.29 19.90
N GLY A 189 -10.14 9.67 19.21
CA GLY A 189 -9.06 10.38 18.53
C GLY A 189 -9.60 11.46 17.58
N ALA A 190 -8.98 12.62 17.59
CA ALA A 190 -9.43 13.81 16.88
C ALA A 190 -9.32 13.64 15.36
N SER A 191 -8.40 12.81 14.89
CA SER A 191 -8.16 12.53 13.48
C SER A 191 -8.33 11.05 13.12
N VAL A 192 -8.36 10.74 11.82
CA VAL A 192 -8.43 9.35 11.32
C VAL A 192 -7.17 8.59 11.69
N GLU A 193 -6.02 9.24 11.58
CA GLU A 193 -4.68 8.71 11.89
C GLU A 193 -4.58 8.32 13.38
N GLU A 194 -5.08 9.18 14.27
CA GLU A 194 -5.15 8.92 15.70
C GLU A 194 -6.00 7.67 15.99
N ARG A 195 -7.21 7.60 15.41
CA ARG A 195 -8.11 6.45 15.63
C ARG A 195 -7.54 5.16 15.05
N LEU A 196 -6.91 5.20 13.87
CA LEU A 196 -6.19 4.05 13.30
C LEU A 196 -5.09 3.54 14.23
N LEU A 197 -4.27 4.45 14.76
CA LEU A 197 -3.23 4.12 15.72
C LEU A 197 -3.83 3.49 16.98
N GLY A 198 -4.87 4.12 17.54
CA GLY A 198 -5.57 3.62 18.72
C GLY A 198 -6.16 2.22 18.51
N VAL A 199 -6.83 1.95 17.39
CA VAL A 199 -7.37 0.63 17.05
C VAL A 199 -6.28 -0.43 17.01
N ARG A 200 -5.15 -0.15 16.33
CA ARG A 200 -4.00 -1.06 16.25
C ARG A 200 -3.40 -1.34 17.62
N LEU A 201 -3.20 -0.31 18.44
CA LEU A 201 -2.65 -0.46 19.79
C LEU A 201 -3.61 -1.23 20.70
N ARG A 202 -4.92 -0.98 20.59
CA ARG A 202 -5.94 -1.69 21.38
C ARG A 202 -5.96 -3.17 21.03
N TRP A 203 -5.92 -3.48 19.74
CA TRP A 203 -5.83 -4.84 19.23
C TRP A 203 -4.62 -5.58 19.78
N ARG A 204 -3.44 -4.97 19.71
CA ARG A 204 -2.20 -5.55 20.25
C ARG A 204 -2.24 -5.78 21.76
N ALA A 205 -2.96 -4.95 22.49
CA ALA A 205 -3.21 -5.12 23.92
C ALA A 205 -4.30 -6.17 24.23
N GLY A 206 -4.85 -6.86 23.23
CA GLY A 206 -5.93 -7.84 23.39
C GLY A 206 -7.30 -7.21 23.72
N GLY A 207 -7.46 -5.90 23.51
CA GLY A 207 -8.72 -5.19 23.75
C GLY A 207 -9.74 -5.37 22.63
N ASP A 208 -11.01 -5.21 22.97
CA ASP A 208 -12.12 -5.29 21.99
C ASP A 208 -12.14 -4.08 21.05
N ILE A 209 -11.94 -4.34 19.75
CA ILE A 209 -11.98 -3.32 18.69
C ILE A 209 -13.27 -3.36 17.86
N ALA A 210 -14.23 -4.24 18.15
CA ALA A 210 -15.50 -4.31 17.43
C ALA A 210 -16.24 -2.97 17.36
N PRO A 211 -16.21 -2.08 18.38
CA PRO A 211 -16.80 -0.75 18.26
C PRO A 211 -16.22 0.12 17.12
N ALA A 212 -14.97 -0.11 16.69
CA ALA A 212 -14.37 0.63 15.58
C ALA A 212 -14.99 0.28 14.21
N LEU A 213 -15.72 -0.84 14.09
CA LEU A 213 -16.51 -1.15 12.90
C LEU A 213 -17.60 -0.10 12.63
N ALA A 214 -17.99 0.65 13.66
CA ALA A 214 -18.96 1.74 13.60
C ALA A 214 -18.33 3.12 13.32
N ASP A 215 -17.01 3.23 13.12
CA ASP A 215 -16.35 4.51 12.87
C ASP A 215 -16.90 5.19 11.62
N GLY A 216 -17.02 6.52 11.65
CA GLY A 216 -17.46 7.30 10.50
C GLY A 216 -16.47 7.28 9.33
N SER A 217 -15.19 6.97 9.58
CA SER A 217 -14.17 6.76 8.56
C SER A 217 -14.15 5.29 8.11
N ARG A 218 -14.36 5.07 6.81
CA ARG A 218 -14.28 3.72 6.21
C ARG A 218 -12.91 3.09 6.40
N THR A 219 -11.84 3.88 6.30
CA THR A 219 -10.47 3.39 6.54
C THR A 219 -10.26 2.86 7.97
N VAL A 220 -10.86 3.49 8.99
CA VAL A 220 -10.79 2.99 10.39
C VAL A 220 -11.60 1.71 10.52
N ALA A 221 -12.86 1.72 10.05
CA ALA A 221 -13.73 0.56 10.12
C ALA A 221 -13.16 -0.65 9.36
N ARG A 222 -12.55 -0.42 8.18
CA ARG A 222 -11.85 -1.44 7.39
C ARG A 222 -10.63 -1.99 8.11
N THR A 223 -9.86 -1.14 8.77
CA THR A 223 -8.70 -1.59 9.57
C THR A 223 -9.15 -2.49 10.72
N ALA A 224 -10.23 -2.13 11.41
CA ALA A 224 -10.82 -2.99 12.43
C ALA A 224 -11.37 -4.30 11.83
N HIS A 225 -12.01 -4.25 10.66
CA HIS A 225 -12.44 -5.44 9.92
C HIS A 225 -11.26 -6.37 9.60
N ASP A 226 -10.16 -5.85 9.05
CA ASP A 226 -9.02 -6.69 8.65
C ASP A 226 -8.38 -7.35 9.87
N LEU A 227 -8.19 -6.60 10.97
CA LEU A 227 -7.66 -7.14 12.22
C LEU A 227 -8.57 -8.20 12.85
N LEU A 228 -9.89 -7.97 12.87
CA LEU A 228 -10.85 -8.94 13.38
C LEU A 228 -10.96 -10.16 12.47
N ALA A 229 -10.93 -9.99 11.15
CA ALA A 229 -11.08 -11.10 10.21
C ALA A 229 -9.86 -12.03 10.20
N ASP A 230 -8.65 -11.47 10.35
CA ASP A 230 -7.38 -12.23 10.33
C ASP A 230 -6.98 -12.78 11.71
N ALA A 231 -7.85 -12.62 12.70
CA ALA A 231 -7.59 -12.90 14.10
C ALA A 231 -7.31 -14.39 14.44
N GLY A 232 -7.68 -15.31 13.54
CA GLY A 232 -7.50 -16.76 13.70
C GLY A 232 -8.09 -17.32 15.01
N ASP A 233 -7.62 -18.50 15.42
CA ASP A 233 -8.07 -19.17 16.66
C ASP A 233 -7.53 -18.51 17.96
N ALA A 234 -6.58 -17.58 17.83
CA ALA A 234 -5.89 -16.97 18.98
C ALA A 234 -6.63 -15.75 19.57
N ALA A 235 -7.73 -15.34 18.95
CA ALA A 235 -8.45 -14.14 19.32
C ALA A 235 -9.57 -14.38 20.33
N PRO A 236 -9.96 -13.35 21.10
CA PRO A 236 -11.15 -13.43 21.95
C PRO A 236 -12.36 -13.83 21.11
N ASP A 237 -13.24 -14.69 21.65
CA ASP A 237 -14.53 -15.02 21.04
C ASP A 237 -15.34 -13.73 20.84
N THR A 238 -15.26 -13.23 19.62
CA THR A 238 -15.84 -11.95 19.18
C THR A 238 -17.06 -12.18 18.29
N ASP A 239 -17.38 -13.43 17.95
CA ASP A 239 -18.48 -13.75 17.05
C ASP A 239 -19.83 -13.42 17.68
N GLY A 240 -20.01 -13.73 18.98
CA GLY A 240 -21.22 -13.38 19.71
C GLY A 240 -21.55 -11.87 19.66
N PRO A 241 -20.60 -10.97 20.02
CA PRO A 241 -20.73 -9.53 19.81
C PRO A 241 -21.02 -9.12 18.36
N LEU A 242 -20.32 -9.68 17.37
CA LEU A 242 -20.53 -9.35 15.94
C LEU A 242 -21.93 -9.74 15.47
N TRP A 243 -22.40 -10.95 15.80
CA TRP A 243 -23.76 -11.38 15.50
C TRP A 243 -24.83 -10.54 16.21
N ARG A 244 -24.54 -10.02 17.39
CA ARG A 244 -25.43 -9.06 18.06
C ARG A 244 -25.52 -7.75 17.27
N MET A 245 -24.38 -7.20 16.83
CA MET A 245 -24.36 -6.00 15.98
C MET A 245 -25.17 -6.21 14.69
N VAL A 246 -25.03 -7.36 14.04
CA VAL A 246 -25.78 -7.73 12.83
C VAL A 246 -27.28 -7.81 13.09
N ARG A 247 -27.71 -8.55 14.12
CA ARG A 247 -29.13 -8.73 14.43
C ARG A 247 -29.82 -7.44 14.84
N ASP A 248 -29.16 -6.63 15.64
CA ASP A 248 -29.69 -5.36 16.15
C ASP A 248 -29.58 -4.23 15.11
N ARG A 249 -28.95 -4.50 13.96
CA ARG A 249 -28.61 -3.51 12.91
C ARG A 249 -27.90 -2.29 13.50
N ALA A 250 -27.01 -2.52 14.46
CA ALA A 250 -26.23 -1.47 15.11
C ALA A 250 -25.32 -0.75 14.08
N PRO A 251 -24.83 0.46 14.39
CA PRO A 251 -23.74 1.07 13.61
C PRO A 251 -22.59 0.07 13.39
N GLY A 252 -22.08 -0.01 12.15
CA GLY A 252 -21.04 -0.98 11.78
C GLY A 252 -21.50 -2.40 11.48
N HIS A 253 -22.81 -2.71 11.53
CA HIS A 253 -23.31 -4.07 11.29
C HIS A 253 -22.90 -4.68 9.93
N LEU A 254 -22.77 -3.86 8.87
CA LEU A 254 -22.31 -4.34 7.56
C LEU A 254 -20.84 -4.76 7.59
N TRP A 255 -19.99 -3.99 8.29
CA TRP A 255 -18.61 -4.40 8.52
C TRP A 255 -18.52 -5.65 9.38
N ALA A 256 -19.36 -5.78 10.41
CA ALA A 256 -19.44 -7.00 11.21
C ALA A 256 -19.83 -8.21 10.37
N LEU A 257 -20.79 -8.05 9.44
CA LEU A 257 -21.17 -9.11 8.51
C LEU A 257 -20.03 -9.50 7.57
N ALA A 258 -19.26 -8.54 7.07
CA ALA A 258 -18.07 -8.80 6.25
C ALA A 258 -16.98 -9.55 7.04
N VAL A 259 -16.75 -9.20 8.32
CA VAL A 259 -15.84 -9.94 9.21
C VAL A 259 -16.29 -11.39 9.37
N LEU A 260 -17.57 -11.60 9.69
CA LEU A 260 -18.14 -12.95 9.89
C LEU A 260 -18.01 -13.80 8.63
N HIS A 261 -18.28 -13.22 7.46
CA HIS A 261 -18.08 -13.92 6.19
C HIS A 261 -16.64 -14.34 5.98
N ARG A 262 -15.67 -13.43 6.21
CA ARG A 262 -14.25 -13.74 6.05
C ARG A 262 -13.73 -14.77 7.04
N ARG A 263 -14.37 -14.90 8.22
CA ARG A 263 -14.14 -15.99 9.18
C ARG A 263 -14.81 -17.32 8.80
N GLY A 264 -15.51 -17.38 7.66
CA GLY A 264 -16.11 -18.60 7.13
C GLY A 264 -17.55 -18.85 7.58
N HIS A 265 -18.22 -17.89 8.21
CA HIS A 265 -19.63 -18.03 8.52
C HIS A 265 -20.51 -17.84 7.27
N ASP A 266 -21.60 -18.61 7.20
CA ASP A 266 -22.67 -18.33 6.23
C ASP A 266 -23.45 -17.09 6.68
N ILE A 267 -23.37 -16.05 5.86
CA ILE A 267 -23.99 -14.75 6.12
C ILE A 267 -25.25 -14.51 5.29
N ARG A 268 -25.66 -15.46 4.41
CA ARG A 268 -26.74 -15.23 3.43
C ARG A 268 -28.06 -14.86 4.10
N ALA A 269 -28.50 -15.65 5.08
CA ALA A 269 -29.76 -15.39 5.78
C ALA A 269 -29.74 -14.05 6.53
N ALA A 270 -28.61 -13.68 7.13
CA ALA A 270 -28.46 -12.39 7.83
C ALA A 270 -28.44 -11.20 6.84
N TRP A 271 -27.81 -11.38 5.68
CA TRP A 271 -27.82 -10.40 4.60
C TRP A 271 -29.22 -10.16 4.04
N GLU A 272 -29.97 -11.22 3.76
CA GLU A 272 -31.36 -11.17 3.33
C GLU A 272 -32.25 -10.50 4.38
N ALA A 273 -32.08 -10.86 5.66
CA ALA A 273 -32.80 -10.24 6.77
C ALA A 273 -32.47 -8.74 6.94
N ALA A 274 -31.29 -8.28 6.49
CA ALA A 274 -30.93 -6.86 6.45
C ALA A 274 -31.53 -6.11 5.24
N GLY A 275 -32.23 -6.81 4.34
CA GLY A 275 -32.81 -6.25 3.11
C GLY A 275 -31.85 -6.28 1.92
N SER A 276 -30.73 -7.00 2.03
CA SER A 276 -29.68 -7.08 0.99
C SER A 276 -29.22 -5.72 0.43
N PRO A 277 -28.85 -4.73 1.28
CA PRO A 277 -28.55 -3.38 0.83
C PRO A 277 -27.34 -3.33 -0.13
N ARG A 278 -27.54 -3.07 -1.41
CA ARG A 278 -26.45 -2.96 -2.39
C ARG A 278 -26.02 -1.51 -2.61
N VAL A 279 -24.81 -1.31 -3.12
CA VAL A 279 -24.42 -0.03 -3.74
C VAL A 279 -25.16 0.08 -5.07
N GLU A 280 -25.87 1.17 -5.31
CA GLU A 280 -26.61 1.37 -6.56
C GLU A 280 -25.65 1.62 -7.72
N VAL A 281 -25.81 0.89 -8.81
CA VAL A 281 -25.10 1.12 -10.09
C VAL A 281 -26.12 0.97 -11.23
N PRO A 282 -26.86 2.05 -11.54
CA PRO A 282 -27.93 2.00 -12.53
C PRO A 282 -27.42 1.54 -13.90
N GLY A 283 -28.20 0.72 -14.61
CA GLY A 283 -27.90 0.32 -15.98
C GLY A 283 -26.83 -0.77 -16.15
N VAL A 284 -26.16 -1.21 -15.08
CA VAL A 284 -25.18 -2.31 -15.15
C VAL A 284 -25.88 -3.67 -15.06
N PRO A 285 -25.71 -4.56 -16.06
CA PRO A 285 -26.23 -5.91 -16.00
C PRO A 285 -25.70 -6.72 -14.79
N PRO A 286 -26.51 -7.63 -14.20
CA PRO A 286 -26.09 -8.41 -13.03
C PRO A 286 -24.81 -9.23 -13.25
N ASP A 287 -24.58 -9.76 -14.45
CA ASP A 287 -23.39 -10.53 -14.79
C ASP A 287 -22.13 -9.65 -14.87
N VAL A 288 -22.25 -8.45 -15.47
CA VAL A 288 -21.16 -7.46 -15.50
C VAL A 288 -20.79 -7.02 -14.08
N ARG A 289 -21.80 -6.73 -13.25
CA ARG A 289 -21.60 -6.40 -11.83
C ARG A 289 -20.89 -7.54 -11.11
N ALA A 290 -21.35 -8.78 -11.27
CA ALA A 290 -20.73 -9.94 -10.62
C ALA A 290 -19.26 -10.12 -11.02
N ALA A 291 -18.93 -9.96 -12.31
CA ALA A 291 -17.56 -10.02 -12.81
C ALA A 291 -16.66 -8.95 -12.17
N ILE A 292 -17.13 -7.70 -12.11
CA ILE A 292 -16.41 -6.59 -11.46
C ILE A 292 -16.23 -6.85 -9.97
N VAL A 293 -17.30 -7.21 -9.27
CA VAL A 293 -17.28 -7.46 -7.82
C VAL A 293 -16.33 -8.59 -7.50
N ARG A 294 -16.42 -9.73 -8.19
CA ARG A 294 -15.54 -10.88 -7.97
C ARG A 294 -14.07 -10.50 -8.08
N ARG A 295 -13.71 -9.68 -9.08
CA ARG A 295 -12.32 -9.30 -9.33
C ARG A 295 -11.78 -8.25 -8.38
N PHE A 296 -12.57 -7.21 -8.10
CA PHE A 296 -12.07 -5.96 -7.52
C PHE A 296 -12.58 -5.70 -6.10
N ALA A 297 -13.63 -6.36 -5.65
CA ALA A 297 -14.18 -6.14 -4.30
C ALA A 297 -13.27 -6.52 -3.12
N PRO A 298 -12.26 -7.43 -3.21
CA PRO A 298 -11.25 -7.51 -2.16
C PRO A 298 -10.71 -6.13 -1.77
N GLY A 299 -10.66 -5.23 -2.76
CA GLY A 299 -10.75 -3.79 -2.59
C GLY A 299 -9.54 -3.17 -1.90
N GLN A 300 -9.60 -1.86 -1.68
CA GLN A 300 -8.66 -1.14 -0.83
C GLN A 300 -9.38 -0.61 0.44
N ARG A 301 -8.67 0.18 1.24
CA ARG A 301 -9.09 0.58 2.60
C ARG A 301 -10.43 1.31 2.69
N ASP A 302 -10.81 2.03 1.64
CA ASP A 302 -12.06 2.79 1.63
C ASP A 302 -13.24 2.06 0.98
N THR A 303 -13.04 0.80 0.55
CA THR A 303 -14.08 -0.02 -0.07
C THR A 303 -15.31 -0.12 0.81
N ASP A 304 -16.48 0.16 0.23
CA ASP A 304 -17.76 0.02 0.91
C ASP A 304 -18.01 -1.45 1.30
N PRO A 305 -18.39 -1.75 2.55
CA PRO A 305 -18.56 -3.13 3.02
C PRO A 305 -19.61 -3.91 2.24
N ARG A 306 -20.56 -3.23 1.59
CA ARG A 306 -21.56 -3.90 0.73
C ARG A 306 -20.90 -4.63 -0.44
N TRP A 307 -19.81 -4.09 -0.99
CA TRP A 307 -19.06 -4.77 -2.05
C TRP A 307 -18.37 -6.05 -1.55
N LEU A 308 -17.83 -6.01 -0.32
CA LEU A 308 -17.19 -7.17 0.31
C LEU A 308 -18.18 -8.30 0.56
N ILE A 309 -19.35 -7.96 1.11
CA ILE A 309 -20.44 -8.90 1.35
C ILE A 309 -20.93 -9.50 0.03
N GLU A 310 -21.14 -8.65 -0.98
CA GLU A 310 -21.58 -9.12 -2.29
C GLU A 310 -20.59 -10.08 -2.93
N ALA A 311 -19.28 -9.77 -2.88
CA ALA A 311 -18.24 -10.65 -3.38
C ALA A 311 -18.23 -12.01 -2.67
N GLY A 312 -18.47 -12.01 -1.37
CA GLY A 312 -18.60 -13.24 -0.58
C GLY A 312 -19.80 -14.11 -0.93
N LEU A 313 -20.82 -13.52 -1.56
CA LEU A 313 -22.05 -14.21 -1.97
C LEU A 313 -22.08 -14.55 -3.46
N VAL A 314 -21.16 -14.00 -4.26
CA VAL A 314 -21.01 -14.30 -5.69
C VAL A 314 -20.25 -15.61 -5.86
N GLU A 315 -20.78 -16.48 -6.72
CA GLU A 315 -20.12 -17.75 -7.06
C GLU A 315 -18.75 -17.49 -7.73
N PRO A 316 -17.69 -18.26 -7.40
CA PRO A 316 -16.41 -18.14 -8.07
C PRO A 316 -16.53 -18.47 -9.56
N ASP A 317 -15.65 -17.90 -10.38
CA ASP A 317 -15.59 -18.26 -11.79
C ASP A 317 -15.11 -19.70 -11.95
N PRO A 318 -15.65 -20.45 -12.92
CA PRO A 318 -15.06 -21.73 -13.32
C PRO A 318 -13.61 -21.54 -13.81
N ASP A 319 -12.73 -22.44 -13.37
CA ASP A 319 -11.33 -22.47 -13.83
C ASP A 319 -11.24 -22.58 -15.36
N GLY A 320 -10.33 -21.84 -15.97
CA GLY A 320 -10.07 -21.88 -17.42
C GLY A 320 -11.10 -21.16 -18.30
N ARG A 321 -12.07 -20.44 -17.71
CA ARG A 321 -13.10 -19.71 -18.47
C ARG A 321 -12.50 -18.62 -19.37
N ALA A 322 -11.54 -17.86 -18.87
CA ALA A 322 -10.94 -16.74 -19.60
C ALA A 322 -10.25 -17.21 -20.89
N GLU A 323 -9.47 -18.29 -20.81
CA GLU A 323 -8.81 -18.91 -21.95
C GLU A 323 -9.83 -19.45 -22.94
N ALA A 324 -10.86 -20.15 -22.47
CA ALA A 324 -11.92 -20.69 -23.32
C ALA A 324 -12.73 -19.59 -24.04
N ASP A 325 -12.99 -18.47 -23.36
CA ASP A 325 -13.65 -17.31 -23.95
C ASP A 325 -12.74 -16.63 -24.99
N LEU A 326 -11.46 -16.40 -24.69
CA LEU A 326 -10.50 -15.85 -25.65
C LEU A 326 -10.38 -16.70 -26.92
N ASP A 327 -10.25 -18.01 -26.74
CA ASP A 327 -10.24 -19.00 -27.80
C ASP A 327 -11.51 -18.95 -28.66
N ARG A 328 -12.68 -18.82 -28.02
CA ARG A 328 -13.96 -18.68 -28.72
C ARG A 328 -14.00 -17.39 -29.53
N ALA A 329 -13.51 -16.29 -28.99
CA ALA A 329 -13.43 -14.99 -29.68
C ALA A 329 -12.54 -15.07 -30.93
N VAL A 330 -11.32 -15.59 -30.79
CA VAL A 330 -10.37 -15.74 -31.91
C VAL A 330 -10.94 -16.64 -32.99
N ARG A 331 -11.52 -17.79 -32.62
CA ARG A 331 -12.16 -18.71 -33.59
C ARG A 331 -13.31 -18.03 -34.33
N ALA A 332 -14.15 -17.27 -33.64
CA ALA A 332 -15.26 -16.57 -34.26
C ALA A 332 -14.79 -15.50 -35.27
N LEU A 333 -13.80 -14.69 -34.88
CA LEU A 333 -13.19 -13.69 -35.76
C LEU A 333 -12.54 -14.33 -37.00
N ALA A 334 -11.80 -15.42 -36.82
CA ALA A 334 -11.19 -16.17 -37.92
C ALA A 334 -12.23 -16.78 -38.87
N ALA A 335 -13.29 -17.39 -38.33
CA ALA A 335 -14.36 -17.99 -39.12
C ALA A 335 -15.14 -16.95 -39.95
N ALA A 336 -15.17 -15.69 -39.50
CA ALA A 336 -15.74 -14.57 -40.24
C ALA A 336 -14.77 -13.94 -41.27
N GLY A 337 -13.55 -14.49 -41.42
CA GLY A 337 -12.55 -13.99 -42.37
C GLY A 337 -11.84 -12.71 -41.93
N LEU A 338 -11.86 -12.37 -40.64
CA LEU A 338 -11.25 -11.12 -40.13
C LEU A 338 -9.75 -11.25 -39.77
N GLU A 339 -9.13 -12.40 -40.08
CA GLU A 339 -7.69 -12.68 -39.90
C GLU A 339 -7.10 -12.21 -38.56
N PRO A 340 -7.59 -12.70 -37.40
CA PRO A 340 -7.07 -12.31 -36.10
C PRO A 340 -5.60 -12.73 -35.93
N ARG A 341 -4.77 -11.79 -35.51
CA ARG A 341 -3.41 -12.09 -35.02
C ARG A 341 -3.47 -12.79 -33.67
N GLU A 342 -2.32 -13.33 -33.27
CA GLU A 342 -2.14 -13.92 -31.95
C GLU A 342 -2.53 -12.91 -30.85
N PRO A 343 -3.45 -13.28 -29.93
CA PRO A 343 -3.85 -12.41 -28.84
C PRO A 343 -2.67 -12.05 -27.94
N ARG A 344 -2.62 -10.80 -27.49
CA ARG A 344 -1.62 -10.33 -26.53
C ARG A 344 -2.31 -9.82 -25.27
N GLY A 345 -1.92 -10.34 -24.11
CA GLY A 345 -2.38 -9.78 -22.83
C GLY A 345 -2.03 -8.29 -22.73
N ALA A 346 -2.81 -7.52 -21.95
CA ALA A 346 -2.65 -6.08 -21.83
C ALA A 346 -1.21 -5.64 -21.50
N GLY A 347 -0.55 -6.33 -20.56
CA GLY A 347 0.83 -6.02 -20.17
C GLY A 347 1.82 -6.16 -21.33
N PRO A 348 1.97 -7.35 -21.94
CA PRO A 348 2.78 -7.54 -23.14
C PRO A 348 2.41 -6.62 -24.31
N PHE A 349 1.14 -6.25 -24.46
CA PHE A 349 0.70 -5.33 -25.50
C PHE A 349 1.23 -3.89 -25.29
N HIS A 350 1.20 -3.40 -24.04
CA HIS A 350 1.71 -2.07 -23.67
C HIS A 350 3.20 -2.05 -23.32
N GLY A 351 3.85 -3.21 -23.24
CA GLY A 351 5.28 -3.36 -22.96
C GLY A 351 5.64 -3.41 -21.48
N SER A 352 4.68 -3.28 -20.57
CA SER A 352 4.84 -3.41 -19.12
C SER A 352 3.52 -3.67 -18.42
N GLY A 353 3.58 -4.03 -17.14
CA GLY A 353 2.40 -4.10 -16.29
C GLY A 353 1.58 -5.38 -16.43
N HIS A 354 0.35 -5.31 -15.91
CA HIS A 354 -0.64 -6.38 -15.90
C HIS A 354 -2.03 -5.80 -16.18
N GLY A 355 -2.99 -6.65 -16.54
CA GLY A 355 -4.35 -6.20 -16.84
C GLY A 355 -5.38 -7.32 -16.78
N THR A 356 -6.60 -7.03 -17.19
CA THR A 356 -7.74 -7.96 -17.18
C THR A 356 -8.31 -8.20 -18.58
N TYR A 357 -7.48 -8.07 -19.62
CA TYR A 357 -7.91 -8.27 -21.01
C TYR A 357 -6.78 -8.64 -21.95
N HIS A 358 -7.16 -9.21 -23.08
CA HIS A 358 -6.31 -9.47 -24.23
C HIS A 358 -6.67 -8.54 -25.40
N VAL A 359 -5.67 -8.13 -26.17
CA VAL A 359 -5.83 -7.41 -27.44
C VAL A 359 -5.66 -8.40 -28.59
N VAL A 360 -6.68 -8.50 -29.44
CA VAL A 360 -6.65 -9.21 -30.71
C VAL A 360 -6.58 -8.17 -31.83
N GLU A 361 -5.47 -8.14 -32.54
CA GLU A 361 -5.29 -7.24 -33.69
C GLU A 361 -5.90 -7.87 -34.95
N LEU A 362 -6.54 -7.02 -35.75
CA LEU A 362 -7.15 -7.34 -37.04
C LEU A 362 -6.60 -6.36 -38.09
N ALA A 363 -6.78 -6.67 -39.38
CA ALA A 363 -6.39 -5.74 -40.45
C ALA A 363 -7.10 -4.37 -40.34
N GLU A 364 -8.36 -4.35 -39.87
CA GLU A 364 -9.21 -3.16 -39.80
C GLU A 364 -9.30 -2.52 -38.41
N GLY A 365 -8.55 -3.02 -37.42
CA GLY A 365 -8.55 -2.47 -36.05
C GLY A 365 -8.14 -3.47 -34.98
N ARG A 366 -8.72 -3.33 -33.79
CA ARG A 366 -8.44 -4.18 -32.63
C ARG A 366 -9.72 -4.50 -31.86
N VAL A 367 -9.74 -5.67 -31.25
CA VAL A 367 -10.76 -6.11 -30.30
C VAL A 367 -10.08 -6.35 -28.96
N GLN A 368 -10.60 -5.75 -27.90
CA GLN A 368 -10.21 -6.06 -26.53
C GLN A 368 -11.19 -7.10 -26.00
N VAL A 369 -10.68 -8.23 -25.49
CA VAL A 369 -11.47 -9.33 -24.93
C VAL A 369 -11.16 -9.40 -23.43
N SER A 370 -12.17 -9.21 -22.58
CA SER A 370 -11.98 -9.24 -21.13
C SER A 370 -11.68 -10.64 -20.64
N GLU A 371 -10.84 -10.75 -19.62
CA GLU A 371 -10.60 -11.99 -18.86
C GLU A 371 -11.67 -12.22 -17.79
N LEU A 372 -12.51 -11.21 -17.51
CA LEU A 372 -13.53 -11.27 -16.45
C LEU A 372 -14.86 -11.87 -16.93
N GLY A 373 -14.95 -12.24 -18.21
CA GLY A 373 -16.11 -12.86 -18.81
C GLY A 373 -16.22 -12.58 -20.30
N PRO A 374 -17.34 -12.95 -20.94
CA PRO A 374 -17.55 -12.82 -22.38
C PRO A 374 -17.87 -11.38 -22.76
N TYR A 375 -17.00 -10.45 -22.40
CA TYR A 375 -17.11 -9.02 -22.65
C TYR A 375 -16.06 -8.58 -23.65
N PHE A 376 -16.41 -7.64 -24.53
CA PHE A 376 -15.46 -7.09 -25.47
C PHE A 376 -15.68 -5.60 -25.74
N ALA A 377 -14.61 -4.93 -26.16
CA ALA A 377 -14.65 -3.55 -26.65
C ALA A 377 -13.95 -3.47 -28.01
N CYS A 378 -14.54 -2.71 -28.94
CA CYS A 378 -13.95 -2.42 -30.24
C CYS A 378 -14.56 -1.14 -30.84
N LEU A 379 -13.82 -0.50 -31.73
CA LEU A 379 -14.25 0.74 -32.40
C LEU A 379 -14.99 0.51 -33.73
N ARG A 380 -15.05 -0.75 -34.23
CA ARG A 380 -15.53 -1.08 -35.57
C ARG A 380 -16.72 -2.03 -35.53
N ASP A 381 -17.66 -1.84 -36.45
CA ASP A 381 -18.92 -2.60 -36.47
C ASP A 381 -18.78 -4.04 -36.98
N GLY A 382 -17.87 -4.28 -37.93
CA GLY A 382 -17.61 -5.63 -38.47
C GLY A 382 -17.26 -6.65 -37.37
N PRO A 383 -16.17 -6.43 -36.60
CA PRO A 383 -15.83 -7.28 -35.46
C PRO A 383 -16.93 -7.34 -34.40
N SER A 384 -17.66 -6.23 -34.18
CA SER A 384 -18.75 -6.18 -33.22
C SER A 384 -19.87 -7.17 -33.53
N ALA A 385 -20.31 -7.27 -34.79
CA ALA A 385 -21.37 -8.20 -35.17
C ALA A 385 -20.96 -9.67 -34.93
N VAL A 386 -19.71 -10.01 -35.28
CA VAL A 386 -19.15 -11.37 -35.11
C VAL A 386 -19.05 -11.75 -33.63
N MET A 387 -18.50 -10.84 -32.80
CA MET A 387 -18.34 -11.08 -31.37
C MET A 387 -19.69 -11.25 -30.66
N ARG A 388 -20.69 -10.42 -30.99
CA ARG A 388 -22.06 -10.56 -30.46
C ARG A 388 -22.68 -11.89 -30.88
N ALA A 389 -22.50 -12.32 -32.13
CA ALA A 389 -22.97 -13.63 -32.60
C ALA A 389 -22.28 -14.81 -31.88
N ALA A 390 -21.05 -14.62 -31.42
CA ALA A 390 -20.30 -15.59 -30.61
C ALA A 390 -20.67 -15.57 -29.11
N GLY A 391 -21.72 -14.84 -28.74
CA GLY A 391 -22.24 -14.76 -27.37
C GLY A 391 -21.52 -13.75 -26.47
N PHE A 392 -20.76 -12.81 -27.04
CA PHE A 392 -20.10 -11.77 -26.25
C PHE A 392 -20.96 -10.51 -26.13
N THR A 393 -20.91 -9.90 -24.96
CA THR A 393 -21.53 -8.60 -24.69
C THR A 393 -20.53 -7.49 -24.99
N ARG A 394 -20.90 -6.57 -25.88
CA ARG A 394 -20.09 -5.37 -26.14
C ARG A 394 -20.26 -4.39 -24.99
N ILE A 395 -19.15 -3.84 -24.52
CA ILE A 395 -19.12 -2.79 -23.52
C ILE A 395 -18.89 -1.47 -24.26
N ASP A 396 -19.95 -0.70 -24.42
CA ASP A 396 -19.98 0.58 -25.13
C ASP A 396 -21.02 1.54 -24.53
N GLY A 397 -21.04 2.79 -25.02
CA GLY A 397 -22.03 3.81 -24.67
C GLY A 397 -22.20 4.04 -23.18
N ASP A 398 -23.45 4.19 -22.75
CA ASP A 398 -23.81 4.47 -21.35
C ASP A 398 -23.32 3.38 -20.39
N LEU A 399 -23.30 2.11 -20.81
CA LEU A 399 -22.80 1.02 -19.98
C LEU A 399 -21.30 1.18 -19.73
N ALA A 400 -20.51 1.44 -20.78
CA ALA A 400 -19.06 1.64 -20.66
C ALA A 400 -18.71 2.83 -19.75
N GLU A 401 -19.51 3.89 -19.82
CA GLU A 401 -19.31 5.15 -19.08
C GLU A 401 -19.88 5.14 -17.65
N THR A 402 -20.64 4.10 -17.28
CA THR A 402 -21.21 4.00 -15.93
C THR A 402 -20.10 3.88 -14.89
N VAL A 403 -20.11 4.79 -13.91
CA VAL A 403 -19.13 4.87 -12.82
C VAL A 403 -19.52 3.90 -11.70
N ILE A 404 -18.53 3.15 -11.18
CA ILE A 404 -18.70 2.22 -10.06
C ILE A 404 -18.11 2.84 -8.79
N ASP A 405 -18.99 3.39 -7.95
CA ASP A 405 -18.60 4.05 -6.71
C ASP A 405 -18.28 3.08 -5.55
N GLY A 406 -17.42 3.53 -4.65
CA GLY A 406 -17.15 2.86 -3.38
C GLY A 406 -16.37 1.54 -3.47
N LEU A 407 -15.91 1.11 -4.65
CA LEU A 407 -15.09 -0.09 -4.83
C LEU A 407 -13.59 0.15 -4.55
N HIS A 408 -13.16 1.42 -4.64
CA HIS A 408 -11.80 1.90 -4.38
C HIS A 408 -10.69 1.01 -4.96
N VAL A 409 -10.56 1.05 -6.29
CA VAL A 409 -9.53 0.33 -7.04
C VAL A 409 -8.39 1.28 -7.35
N TYR A 410 -7.16 0.86 -7.10
CA TYR A 410 -5.98 1.66 -7.44
C TYR A 410 -5.80 1.73 -8.97
N PHE A 411 -5.57 2.92 -9.51
CA PHE A 411 -5.31 3.13 -10.94
C PHE A 411 -4.42 4.36 -11.14
N PHE A 412 -3.21 4.16 -11.67
CA PHE A 412 -2.21 5.22 -11.95
C PHE A 412 -1.98 6.25 -10.83
N GLY A 413 -1.87 5.77 -9.59
CA GLY A 413 -1.62 6.62 -8.42
C GLY A 413 -2.89 7.05 -7.69
N ASP A 414 -4.04 6.96 -8.36
CA ASP A 414 -5.35 7.37 -7.85
C ASP A 414 -6.20 6.17 -7.41
N ARG A 415 -7.28 6.45 -6.68
CA ARG A 415 -8.29 5.51 -6.19
C ARG A 415 -9.71 6.06 -6.41
N ASP A 416 -9.84 7.00 -7.33
CA ASP A 416 -11.11 7.52 -7.79
C ASP A 416 -12.02 6.41 -8.35
N PRO A 417 -13.35 6.59 -8.30
CA PRO A 417 -14.29 5.67 -8.92
C PRO A 417 -13.95 5.42 -10.40
N LEU A 418 -13.92 4.15 -10.78
CA LEU A 418 -13.62 3.72 -12.15
C LEU A 418 -14.90 3.39 -12.90
N ARG A 419 -14.85 3.50 -14.23
CA ARG A 419 -15.97 3.14 -15.10
C ARG A 419 -16.01 1.63 -15.31
N VAL A 420 -17.17 1.11 -15.73
CA VAL A 420 -17.32 -0.30 -16.15
C VAL A 420 -16.25 -0.68 -17.19
N HIS A 421 -16.02 0.20 -18.17
CA HIS A 421 -14.97 -0.03 -19.18
C HIS A 421 -13.58 -0.20 -18.53
N ASP A 422 -13.19 0.72 -17.65
CA ASP A 422 -11.86 0.71 -17.04
C ASP A 422 -11.64 -0.50 -16.13
N LEU A 423 -12.70 -1.02 -15.51
CA LEU A 423 -12.65 -2.23 -14.69
C LEU A 423 -12.59 -3.51 -15.54
N LEU A 424 -13.40 -3.62 -16.60
CA LEU A 424 -13.41 -4.79 -17.47
C LEU A 424 -12.18 -4.88 -18.40
N PHE A 425 -11.57 -3.74 -18.73
CA PHE A 425 -10.38 -3.61 -19.56
C PHE A 425 -9.25 -2.91 -18.81
N TYR A 426 -9.08 -3.30 -17.54
CA TYR A 426 -8.08 -2.73 -16.64
C TYR A 426 -6.66 -3.05 -17.12
N TRP A 427 -5.78 -2.06 -17.04
CA TRP A 427 -4.34 -2.23 -17.21
C TRP A 427 -3.59 -1.24 -16.32
N GLN A 428 -2.48 -1.68 -15.75
CA GLN A 428 -1.61 -0.86 -14.92
C GLN A 428 -0.15 -1.30 -15.11
N ASP A 429 0.76 -0.33 -15.15
CA ASP A 429 2.20 -0.48 -15.40
C ASP A 429 3.00 -1.17 -14.29
#